data_AF-A0A1Q8YEB8-F1
#
_entry.id   AF-A0A1Q8YEB8-F1
#
_cell.length_a   1.000
_cell.length_b   1.000
_cell.length_c   1.000
_cell.angle_alpha   90.00
_cell.angle_beta   90.00
_cell.angle_gamma   90.00
#
_symmetry.space_group_name_H-M   'P 1'
#
loop_
_entity.id
_entity.type
_entity.pdbx_description
1 polymer ?
#
loop_
_entity_poly.entity_id
_entity_poly.type
_entity_poly.pdbx_seq_one_letter_code
_entity_poly.pdbx_strand_id
1 'polypeptide(L)'
;MSYITWFLNHGEKHRKIVERLKKDGLSQDQIIDYFEFDNMVARELEFCLLYAEPRKCHNTAYLSCYMCACPYFRFDDKGTLNAEGILVKSHCAINSTKSAQFVHDGVAHLDCSKCKVPHTRDFVRNNFNENWLEMMKDCAPVKPDDPETGIPGVSK
;
A
#
# COMPACT_ATOMS: atom_id res chain seq x y z
N MET A 1 13.74 -6.02 -4.60
CA MET A 1 13.44 -4.71 -3.98
C MET A 1 12.94 -4.97 -2.56
N SER A 2 13.41 -4.22 -1.57
CA SER A 2 12.92 -4.29 -0.19
C SER A 2 11.54 -3.65 -0.05
N TYR A 3 10.80 -3.98 1.01
CA TYR A 3 9.52 -3.36 1.31
C TYR A 3 9.65 -1.85 1.52
N ILE A 4 10.65 -1.38 2.27
CA ILE A 4 10.80 0.06 2.53
C ILE A 4 11.07 0.84 1.25
N THR A 5 11.91 0.31 0.34
CA THR A 5 12.19 0.97 -0.93
C THR A 5 10.93 1.01 -1.81
N TRP A 6 10.16 -0.08 -1.87
CA TRP A 6 8.88 -0.07 -2.59
C TRP A 6 7.90 0.92 -1.99
N PHE A 7 7.76 0.94 -0.66
CA PHE A 7 6.83 1.78 0.09
C PHE A 7 7.07 3.27 -0.17
N LEU A 8 8.32 3.72 -0.04
CA LEU A 8 8.69 5.12 -0.29
C LEU A 8 8.49 5.50 -1.76
N ASN A 9 8.92 4.64 -2.69
CA ASN A 9 8.75 4.89 -4.13
C ASN A 9 7.26 4.95 -4.52
N HIS A 10 6.43 4.09 -3.93
CA HIS A 10 4.99 4.06 -4.19
C HIS A 10 4.30 5.30 -3.62
N GLY A 11 4.63 5.71 -2.40
CA GLY A 11 4.13 6.95 -1.80
C GLY A 11 4.46 8.19 -2.65
N GLU A 12 5.69 8.26 -3.18
CA GLU A 12 6.09 9.37 -4.07
C GLU A 12 5.33 9.38 -5.39
N LYS A 13 5.12 8.21 -6.02
CA LYS A 13 4.28 8.10 -7.22
C LYS A 13 2.85 8.55 -6.95
N HIS A 14 2.27 8.10 -5.84
CA HIS A 14 0.93 8.49 -5.42
C HIS A 14 0.82 10.01 -5.20
N ARG A 15 1.78 10.61 -4.48
CA ARG A 15 1.85 12.05 -4.23
C ARG A 15 1.82 12.86 -5.53
N LYS A 16 2.66 12.50 -6.51
CA LYS A 16 2.72 13.19 -7.81
C LYS A 16 1.37 13.18 -8.54
N ILE A 17 0.68 12.05 -8.53
CA ILE A 17 -0.64 11.92 -9.16
C ILE A 17 -1.64 12.81 -8.43
N VAL A 18 -1.76 12.68 -7.10
CA VAL A 18 -2.72 13.46 -6.30
C VAL A 18 -2.48 14.97 -6.44
N GLU A 19 -1.22 15.44 -6.38
CA GLU A 19 -0.90 16.85 -6.55
C GLU A 19 -1.33 17.39 -7.92
N ARG A 20 -1.09 16.62 -8.99
CA ARG A 20 -1.54 16.99 -10.33
C ARG A 20 -3.06 17.08 -10.40
N LEU A 21 -3.77 16.07 -9.90
CA LEU A 21 -5.24 16.06 -9.91
C LEU A 21 -5.85 17.19 -9.07
N LYS A 22 -5.22 17.52 -7.93
CA LYS A 22 -5.61 18.67 -7.11
C LYS A 22 -5.38 19.99 -7.83
N LYS A 23 -4.26 20.14 -8.53
CA LYS A 23 -3.98 21.33 -9.35
C LYS A 23 -5.01 21.51 -10.47
N ASP A 24 -5.52 20.40 -11.00
CA ASP A 24 -6.60 20.37 -11.98
C ASP A 24 -7.99 20.61 -11.34
N GLY A 25 -8.06 20.81 -10.02
CA GLY A 25 -9.29 21.16 -9.30
C GLY A 25 -10.22 19.99 -9.02
N LEU A 26 -9.75 18.74 -9.12
CA LEU A 26 -10.59 17.57 -8.84
C LEU A 26 -10.94 17.50 -7.35
N SER A 27 -12.20 17.15 -7.10
CA SER A 27 -12.71 16.81 -5.76
C SER A 27 -12.18 15.46 -5.27
N GLN A 28 -12.31 15.20 -3.96
CA GLN A 28 -11.95 13.92 -3.34
C GLN A 28 -12.59 12.72 -4.08
N ASP A 29 -13.89 12.77 -4.36
CA ASP A 29 -14.59 11.67 -5.04
C ASP A 29 -14.04 11.43 -6.45
N GLN A 30 -13.71 12.50 -7.18
CA GLN A 30 -13.10 12.39 -8.51
C GLN A 30 -11.67 11.85 -8.46
N ILE A 31 -10.89 12.20 -7.42
CA ILE A 31 -9.57 11.62 -7.20
C ILE A 31 -9.70 10.11 -6.91
N ILE A 32 -10.64 9.70 -6.06
CA ILE A 32 -10.88 8.28 -5.75
C ILE A 32 -11.26 7.51 -7.02
N ASP A 33 -12.14 8.08 -7.85
CA ASP A 33 -12.57 7.45 -9.11
C ASP A 33 -11.43 7.42 -10.14
N TYR A 34 -10.53 8.43 -10.16
CA TYR A 34 -9.33 8.42 -10.99
C TYR A 34 -8.42 7.23 -10.66
N PHE A 35 -8.32 6.88 -9.37
CA PHE A 35 -7.52 5.74 -8.90
C PHE A 35 -8.19 4.38 -9.10
N GLU A 36 -9.36 4.31 -9.74
CA GLU A 36 -9.92 3.03 -10.19
C GLU A 36 -8.98 2.37 -11.23
N PHE A 37 -8.87 1.05 -11.17
CA PHE A 37 -7.89 0.28 -11.95
C PHE A 37 -7.91 0.57 -13.45
N ASP A 38 -9.08 0.59 -14.09
CA ASP A 38 -9.16 0.80 -15.53
C ASP A 38 -8.69 2.21 -15.91
N ASN A 39 -8.97 3.21 -15.06
CA ASN A 39 -8.46 4.58 -15.21
C ASN A 39 -6.94 4.66 -15.01
N MET A 40 -6.42 3.99 -13.98
CA MET A 40 -4.99 3.98 -13.68
C MET A 40 -4.17 3.26 -14.74
N VAL A 41 -4.65 2.12 -15.27
CA VAL A 41 -4.00 1.43 -16.39
C VAL A 41 -3.94 2.33 -17.63
N ALA A 42 -5.02 3.05 -17.93
CA ALA A 42 -5.08 3.91 -19.11
C ALA A 42 -4.19 5.16 -19.02
N ARG A 43 -3.90 5.66 -17.81
CA ARG A 43 -3.29 6.97 -17.60
C ARG A 43 -1.93 6.94 -16.90
N GLU A 44 -1.64 5.89 -16.13
CA GLU A 44 -0.54 5.81 -15.17
C GLU A 44 0.19 4.45 -15.23
N LEU A 45 0.55 3.99 -16.44
CA LEU A 45 1.16 2.67 -16.67
C LEU A 45 2.38 2.37 -15.78
N GLU A 46 3.16 3.38 -15.41
CA GLU A 46 4.36 3.23 -14.57
C GLU A 46 4.06 3.20 -13.06
N PHE A 47 2.81 3.44 -12.65
CA PHE A 47 2.41 3.43 -11.24
C PHE A 47 2.57 2.04 -10.62
N CYS A 48 2.15 1.00 -11.35
CA CYS A 48 2.18 -0.39 -10.89
C CYS A 48 2.76 -1.30 -11.98
N LEU A 49 3.63 -2.23 -11.58
CA LEU A 49 4.21 -3.23 -12.50
C LEU A 49 3.15 -4.11 -13.17
N LEU A 50 2.00 -4.32 -12.50
CA LEU A 50 0.88 -5.10 -13.02
C LEU A 50 0.07 -4.35 -14.09
N TYR A 51 0.41 -3.11 -14.45
CA TYR A 51 -0.30 -2.41 -15.52
C TYR A 51 0.31 -2.67 -16.90
N ALA A 52 1.56 -3.15 -16.97
CA ALA A 52 2.20 -3.55 -18.23
C ALA A 52 1.49 -4.73 -18.91
N GLU A 53 0.97 -5.64 -18.10
CA GLU A 53 0.01 -6.67 -18.49
C GLU A 53 -1.26 -6.38 -17.69
N PRO A 54 -2.34 -5.82 -18.25
CA PRO A 54 -3.42 -5.14 -17.52
C PRO A 54 -4.22 -6.11 -16.63
N ARG A 55 -3.60 -6.53 -15.52
CA ARG A 55 -4.05 -7.57 -14.62
C ARG A 55 -4.39 -6.94 -13.28
N LYS A 56 -5.63 -7.12 -12.85
CA LYS A 56 -6.09 -6.74 -11.50
C LYS A 56 -5.36 -7.58 -10.45
N CYS A 57 -4.90 -6.95 -9.37
CA CYS A 57 -4.27 -7.66 -8.24
C CYS A 57 -5.27 -8.50 -7.43
N HIS A 58 -6.55 -8.11 -7.44
CA HIS A 58 -7.65 -8.87 -6.85
C HIS A 58 -8.77 -9.06 -7.87
N ASN A 59 -9.35 -10.27 -7.88
CA ASN A 59 -10.49 -10.54 -8.74
C ASN A 59 -11.77 -9.90 -8.17
N THR A 60 -12.07 -8.69 -8.64
CA THR A 60 -13.21 -7.89 -8.21
C THR A 60 -13.68 -6.97 -9.34
N ALA A 61 -14.98 -6.66 -9.38
CA ALA A 61 -15.54 -5.78 -10.39
C ALA A 61 -14.93 -4.37 -10.28
N TYR A 62 -15.01 -3.78 -9.09
CA TYR A 62 -14.37 -2.51 -8.75
C TYR A 62 -13.07 -2.76 -7.97
N LEU A 63 -11.99 -2.10 -8.38
CA LEU A 63 -10.69 -2.14 -7.72
C LEU A 63 -10.10 -0.73 -7.65
N SER A 64 -10.13 -0.10 -6.48
CA SER A 64 -9.39 1.15 -6.26
C SER A 64 -7.92 0.87 -5.97
N CYS A 65 -7.03 1.63 -6.59
CA CYS A 65 -5.59 1.60 -6.34
C CYS A 65 -5.11 2.70 -5.38
N TYR A 66 -6.02 3.55 -4.87
CA TYR A 66 -5.68 4.70 -4.00
C TYR A 66 -4.96 4.27 -2.72
N MET A 67 -5.53 3.30 -1.99
CA MET A 67 -4.93 2.75 -0.76
C MET A 67 -4.18 1.42 -1.01
N CYS A 68 -3.57 1.26 -2.19
CA CYS A 68 -2.66 0.13 -2.42
C CYS A 68 -1.61 0.07 -1.30
N ALA A 69 -1.17 -1.14 -0.92
CA ALA A 69 -0.44 -1.51 0.32
C ALA A 69 -1.29 -1.81 1.56
N CYS A 70 -2.56 -1.42 1.66
CA CYS A 70 -3.42 -1.59 2.85
C CYS A 70 -2.86 -0.92 4.13
N PRO A 71 -3.63 -0.06 4.82
CA PRO A 71 -3.16 0.60 6.06
C PRO A 71 -2.94 -0.38 7.23
N TYR A 72 -3.40 -1.63 7.10
CA TYR A 72 -3.21 -2.70 8.07
C TYR A 72 -2.09 -3.68 7.71
N PHE A 73 -1.37 -3.44 6.61
CA PHE A 73 -0.17 -4.19 6.29
C PHE A 73 0.96 -3.75 7.21
N ARG A 74 1.67 -4.70 7.81
CA ARG A 74 2.87 -4.43 8.61
C ARG A 74 4.02 -5.16 7.96
N PHE A 75 5.13 -4.48 7.71
CA PHE A 75 6.32 -5.10 7.17
C PHE A 75 7.54 -4.74 7.99
N ASP A 76 8.55 -5.60 7.93
CA ASP A 76 9.91 -5.33 8.35
C ASP A 76 10.85 -6.08 7.40
N ASP A 77 11.75 -5.35 6.74
CA ASP A 77 12.71 -5.95 5.82
C ASP A 77 13.70 -6.88 6.52
N LYS A 78 13.98 -6.65 7.80
CA LYS A 78 14.77 -7.52 8.67
C LYS A 78 13.99 -8.77 9.06
N GLY A 79 12.69 -8.62 9.29
CA GLY A 79 11.78 -9.69 9.70
C GLY A 79 12.09 -10.26 11.09
N THR A 80 11.27 -11.22 11.51
CA THR A 80 11.43 -11.93 12.80
C THR A 80 11.26 -13.43 12.59
N LEU A 81 12.11 -14.25 13.21
CA LEU A 81 11.95 -15.71 13.19
C LEU A 81 10.78 -16.13 14.07
N ASN A 82 9.90 -17.00 13.55
CA ASN A 82 8.90 -17.68 14.36
C ASN A 82 9.48 -18.94 15.04
N ALA A 83 8.65 -19.65 15.81
CA ALA A 83 9.06 -20.84 16.57
C ALA A 83 9.54 -21.99 15.66
N GLU A 84 9.11 -22.00 14.41
CA GLU A 84 9.46 -22.98 13.37
C GLU A 84 10.73 -22.58 12.59
N GLY A 85 11.36 -21.44 12.92
CA GLY A 85 12.55 -20.93 12.23
C GLY A 85 12.28 -20.28 10.87
N ILE A 86 11.02 -19.94 10.56
CA ILE A 86 10.64 -19.20 9.35
C ILE A 86 10.77 -17.70 9.61
N LEU A 87 11.42 -16.99 8.68
CA LEU A 87 11.61 -15.54 8.75
C LEU A 87 10.34 -14.82 8.27
N VAL A 88 9.56 -14.26 9.19
CA VAL A 88 8.35 -13.51 8.88
C VAL A 88 8.68 -12.05 8.61
N LYS A 89 8.43 -11.59 7.38
CA LYS A 89 8.70 -10.19 6.98
C LYS A 89 7.46 -9.31 6.93
N SER A 90 6.26 -9.88 6.97
CA SER A 90 5.04 -9.09 7.01
C SER A 90 3.84 -9.81 7.61
N HIS A 91 2.91 -9.04 8.17
CA HIS A 91 1.69 -9.56 8.78
C HIS A 91 0.51 -8.56 8.67
N CYS A 92 -0.69 -9.05 8.98
CA CYS A 92 -1.91 -8.22 9.00
C CYS A 92 -2.17 -7.73 10.43
N ALA A 93 -2.19 -6.42 10.65
CA ALA A 93 -2.42 -5.82 11.97
C ALA A 93 -3.80 -6.14 12.57
N ILE A 94 -4.79 -6.44 11.72
CA ILE A 94 -6.17 -6.74 12.14
C ILE A 94 -6.50 -8.23 12.12
N ASN A 95 -5.52 -9.10 11.87
CA ASN A 95 -5.69 -10.56 11.80
C ASN A 95 -6.92 -10.98 10.95
N SER A 96 -7.06 -10.38 9.76
CA SER A 96 -8.21 -10.65 8.90
C SER A 96 -8.31 -12.14 8.58
N THR A 97 -9.52 -12.70 8.63
CA THR A 97 -9.79 -14.09 8.19
C THR A 97 -9.53 -14.33 6.70
N LYS A 98 -9.28 -13.25 5.93
CA LYS A 98 -8.90 -13.30 4.51
C LYS A 98 -7.39 -13.18 4.29
N SER A 99 -6.61 -12.99 5.35
CA SER A 99 -5.14 -13.00 5.28
C SER A 99 -4.58 -14.40 5.43
N ALA A 100 -3.46 -14.66 4.77
CA ALA A 100 -2.67 -15.88 4.90
C ALA A 100 -1.18 -15.54 4.88
N GLN A 101 -0.31 -16.53 5.09
CA GLN A 101 1.13 -16.40 4.89
C GLN A 101 1.52 -17.23 3.66
N PHE A 102 2.29 -16.62 2.77
CA PHE A 102 2.97 -17.28 1.67
C PHE A 102 4.43 -17.49 2.07
N VAL A 103 4.86 -18.75 2.13
CA VAL A 103 6.23 -19.11 2.52
C VAL A 103 7.00 -19.55 1.29
N HIS A 104 8.16 -18.95 1.06
CA HIS A 104 9.10 -19.32 0.01
C HIS A 104 10.52 -19.18 0.54
N ASP A 105 11.36 -20.21 0.34
CA ASP A 105 12.75 -20.25 0.78
C ASP A 105 12.96 -19.85 2.25
N GLY A 106 12.08 -20.33 3.13
CA GLY A 106 12.15 -20.05 4.58
C GLY A 106 11.72 -18.63 4.97
N VAL A 107 11.17 -17.84 4.06
CA VAL A 107 10.67 -16.48 4.32
C VAL A 107 9.16 -16.44 4.13
N ALA A 108 8.44 -15.92 5.13
CA ALA A 108 7.00 -15.72 5.09
C ALA A 108 6.63 -14.27 4.75
N HIS A 109 5.73 -14.12 3.79
CA HIS A 109 5.13 -12.86 3.36
C HIS A 109 3.62 -12.92 3.50
N LEU A 110 2.99 -11.80 3.88
CA LEU A 110 1.54 -11.71 3.94
C LEU A 110 0.93 -11.91 2.55
N ASP A 111 -0.01 -12.82 2.46
CA ASP A 111 -0.90 -12.98 1.31
C ASP A 111 -2.28 -12.38 1.63
N CYS A 112 -2.62 -11.32 0.91
CA CYS A 112 -3.91 -10.64 0.98
C CYS A 112 -4.80 -10.91 -0.23
N SER A 113 -4.46 -11.86 -1.12
CA SER A 113 -5.16 -12.10 -2.40
C SER A 113 -6.69 -12.26 -2.27
N LYS A 114 -7.17 -12.77 -1.13
CA LYS A 114 -8.59 -12.96 -0.80
C LYS A 114 -9.26 -11.79 -0.08
N CYS A 115 -8.51 -10.74 0.24
CA CYS A 115 -8.97 -9.53 0.92
C CYS A 115 -9.28 -8.42 -0.10
N LYS A 116 -10.21 -7.53 0.24
CA LYS A 116 -10.61 -6.40 -0.61
C LYS A 116 -10.64 -5.06 0.14
N VAL A 117 -10.30 -5.06 1.43
CA VAL A 117 -10.46 -3.92 2.34
C VAL A 117 -9.95 -2.60 1.75
N PRO A 118 -8.68 -2.48 1.30
CA PRO A 118 -8.18 -1.20 0.80
C PRO A 118 -8.66 -0.83 -0.61
N HIS A 119 -9.39 -1.72 -1.27
CA HIS A 119 -9.75 -1.61 -2.68
C HIS A 119 -11.20 -1.24 -2.92
N THR A 120 -12.02 -1.15 -1.86
CA THR A 120 -13.40 -0.70 -2.00
C THR A 120 -13.49 0.82 -1.95
N ARG A 121 -14.43 1.37 -2.71
CA ARG A 121 -14.64 2.82 -2.76
C ARG A 121 -14.97 3.39 -1.38
N ASP A 122 -15.84 2.72 -0.63
CA ASP A 122 -16.28 3.16 0.69
C ASP A 122 -15.13 3.19 1.70
N PHE A 123 -14.26 2.19 1.69
CA PHE A 123 -13.12 2.16 2.59
C PHE A 123 -12.16 3.30 2.29
N VAL A 124 -11.84 3.52 1.01
CA VAL A 124 -10.99 4.63 0.58
C VAL A 124 -11.61 5.97 0.98
N ARG A 125 -12.92 6.17 0.73
CA ARG A 125 -13.61 7.41 1.07
C ARG A 125 -13.57 7.72 2.56
N ASN A 126 -13.80 6.71 3.40
CA ASN A 126 -13.85 6.87 4.86
C ASN A 126 -12.48 7.05 5.52
N ASN A 127 -11.40 6.69 4.83
CA ASN A 127 -10.03 6.78 5.35
C ASN A 127 -9.14 7.68 4.48
N PHE A 128 -9.76 8.55 3.67
CA PHE A 128 -9.06 9.34 2.68
C PHE A 128 -8.11 10.34 3.35
N ASN A 129 -6.87 10.34 2.87
CA ASN A 129 -5.93 11.43 3.07
C ASN A 129 -5.17 11.63 1.74
N GLU A 130 -4.88 12.87 1.39
CA GLU A 130 -4.10 13.22 0.20
C GLU A 130 -2.65 12.74 0.30
N ASN A 131 -2.13 12.68 1.53
CA ASN A 131 -0.83 12.11 1.83
C ASN A 131 -0.96 10.61 2.12
N TRP A 132 -0.55 9.80 1.15
CA TRP A 132 -0.56 8.35 1.27
C TRP A 132 0.29 7.82 2.42
N LEU A 133 1.42 8.48 2.72
CA LEU A 133 2.27 8.06 3.84
C LEU A 133 1.58 8.26 5.18
N GLU A 134 0.69 9.23 5.33
CA GLU A 134 -0.12 9.39 6.54
C GLU A 134 -1.14 8.26 6.70
N MET A 135 -1.78 7.84 5.61
CA MET A 135 -2.69 6.69 5.64
C MET A 135 -1.96 5.39 6.00
N MET A 136 -0.69 5.29 5.59
CA MET A 136 0.12 4.09 5.74
C MET A 136 1.17 4.19 6.85
N LYS A 137 1.09 5.19 7.73
CA LYS A 137 2.14 5.52 8.71
C LYS A 137 2.52 4.37 9.65
N ASP A 138 1.56 3.49 9.92
CA ASP A 138 1.77 2.34 10.79
C ASP A 138 2.35 1.12 10.04
N CYS A 139 2.52 1.17 8.71
CA CYS A 139 2.92 0.01 7.92
C CYS A 139 4.39 -0.33 8.07
N ALA A 140 5.24 0.69 8.08
CA ALA A 140 6.66 0.56 8.29
C ALA A 140 6.97 0.45 9.79
N PRO A 141 8.06 -0.22 10.19
CA PRO A 141 8.47 -0.23 11.58
C PRO A 141 8.85 1.20 11.98
N VAL A 142 8.39 1.63 13.16
CA VAL A 142 8.89 2.87 13.77
C VAL A 142 10.39 2.68 13.97
N LYS A 143 11.22 3.41 13.21
CA LYS A 143 12.65 3.38 13.45
C LYS A 143 12.88 3.83 14.91
N PRO A 144 13.65 3.11 15.73
CA PRO A 144 14.26 3.73 16.89
C PRO A 144 15.20 4.80 16.35
N ASP A 145 14.89 6.07 16.60
CA ASP A 145 15.68 7.28 16.34
C ASP A 145 16.94 7.07 15.48
N ASP A 146 16.76 7.08 14.17
CA ASP A 146 17.86 7.04 13.20
C ASP A 146 18.00 8.44 12.58
N PRO A 147 19.00 9.25 12.97
CA PRO A 147 19.17 10.62 12.52
C PRO A 147 19.54 10.75 11.03
N GLU A 148 19.73 9.66 10.28
CA GLU A 148 20.17 9.70 8.88
C GLU A 148 19.06 9.58 7.82
N THR A 149 17.81 9.30 8.20
CA THR A 149 16.71 9.38 7.23
C THR A 149 15.80 10.53 7.58
N GLY A 150 15.93 11.63 6.82
CA GLY A 150 15.09 12.82 6.88
C GLY A 150 13.64 12.57 6.49
N ILE A 151 12.98 11.62 7.18
CA ILE A 151 11.53 11.52 7.25
C ILE A 151 11.15 12.50 8.36
N PRO A 152 10.47 13.62 8.07
CA PRO A 152 10.00 14.53 9.10
C PRO A 152 9.08 13.74 10.04
N GLY A 153 9.50 13.63 11.30
CA GLY A 153 8.65 13.10 12.36
C GLY A 153 7.39 13.96 12.44
N VAL A 154 6.24 13.31 12.37
CA VAL A 154 4.95 13.95 12.61
C VAL A 154 4.90 14.31 14.09
N SER A 155 5.23 15.57 14.39
CA SER A 155 5.08 16.15 15.72
C SER A 155 3.62 16.08 16.17
N LYS A 156 3.44 15.74 17.45
CA LYS A 156 2.15 15.74 18.15
C LYS A 156 1.40 17.06 18.05
#